data_AF-E2B5B1-F1
#
_entry.id   AF-E2B5B1-F1
#
_cell.length_a   1.000
_cell.length_b   1.000
_cell.length_c   1.000
_cell.angle_alpha   90.00
_cell.angle_beta   90.00
_cell.angle_gamma   90.00
#
_symmetry.space_group_name_H-M   'P 1'
#
loop_
_entity.id
_entity.type
_entity.pdbx_description
1 polymer ?
#
loop_
_entity_poly.entity_id
_entity_poly.type
_entity_poly.pdbx_seq_one_letter_code
_entity_poly.pdbx_strand_id
1 'polypeptide(L)' 'IDSNHILKLSGINEYPVYTIGEIVIIILGIPVNFHVISDDFPIQSCGILGNDFFQQTKAKIDY' A
#
# COMPACT_ATOMS: atom_id res chain seq x y z
N ILE A 1 -0.90 -3.58 -13.76
CA ILE A 1 0.01 -2.81 -12.89
C ILE A 1 0.54 -1.67 -13.73
N ASP A 2 0.37 -0.44 -13.28
CA ASP A 2 0.96 0.74 -13.94
C ASP A 2 2.36 0.99 -13.38
N SER A 3 3.37 0.72 -14.20
CA SER A 3 4.78 0.84 -13.84
C SER A 3 5.33 2.26 -13.98
N ASN A 4 4.52 3.25 -14.36
CA ASN A 4 4.93 4.66 -14.32
C ASN A 4 4.83 5.25 -12.90
N HIS A 5 4.11 4.57 -11.99
CA HIS A 5 3.88 5.00 -10.62
C HIS A 5 4.70 4.15 -9.63
N ILE A 6 6.02 4.30 -9.70
CA ILE A 6 6.97 3.66 -8.79
C ILE A 6 7.26 4.57 -7.60
N LEU A 7 7.15 4.01 -6.39
CA LEU A 7 7.49 4.68 -5.14
C LEU A 7 8.64 3.96 -4.44
N LYS A 8 9.38 4.73 -3.65
CA LYS A 8 10.41 4.24 -2.72
C LYS A 8 9.83 4.23 -1.31
N LEU A 9 9.53 3.05 -0.80
CA LEU A 9 9.10 2.83 0.59
C LEU A 9 10.31 2.87 1.53
N SER A 10 10.14 3.57 2.65
CA SER A 10 11.17 3.72 3.69
C SER A 10 10.54 3.44 5.07
N GLY A 11 11.36 2.99 6.03
CA GLY A 11 10.91 2.75 7.41
C GLY A 11 10.21 1.41 7.67
N ILE A 12 10.14 0.54 6.66
CA ILE A 12 9.57 -0.81 6.80
C ILE A 12 10.67 -1.85 7.05
N ASN A 13 11.87 -1.63 6.53
CA ASN A 13 13.06 -2.46 6.67
C ASN A 13 14.33 -1.59 6.63
N GLU A 14 15.50 -2.19 6.89
CA GLU A 14 16.79 -1.50 6.92
C GLU A 14 17.20 -0.92 5.55
N TYR A 15 16.62 -1.44 4.46
CA TYR A 15 16.95 -1.04 3.08
C TYR A 15 15.71 -0.46 2.39
N PRO A 16 15.85 0.56 1.55
CA PRO A 16 14.71 1.08 0.81
C PRO A 16 14.13 0.03 -0.15
N VAL A 17 12.80 -0.04 -0.23
CA VAL A 17 12.09 -0.95 -1.14
C VAL A 17 11.37 -0.15 -2.22
N TYR A 18 11.57 -0.57 -3.47
CA TYR A 18 10.87 0.01 -4.61
C TYR A 18 9.62 -0.81 -4.92
N THR A 19 8.55 -0.11 -5.24
CA THR A 19 7.32 -0.73 -5.72
C THR A 19 7.47 -1.09 -7.20
N ILE A 20 6.74 -2.10 -7.66
CA ILE A 20 6.67 -2.53 -9.07
C ILE A 20 5.77 -1.58 -9.88
N GLY A 21 4.82 -0.95 -9.20
CA GLY A 21 3.87 -0.02 -9.79
C GLY A 21 2.61 0.08 -8.95
N GLU A 22 1.57 0.67 -9.54
CA GLU A 22 0.28 0.90 -8.89
C GLU A 22 -0.82 0.01 -9.53
N ILE A 23 -1.79 -0.39 -8.72
CA ILE A 23 -3.05 -1.02 -9.13
C ILE A 23 -4.21 -0.40 -8.37
N VAL A 24 -5.41 -0.48 -8.94
CA VAL A 24 -6.64 -0.11 -8.25
C VAL A 24 -7.36 -1.39 -7.82
N ILE A 25 -7.68 -1.50 -6.55
CA ILE A 25 -8.50 -2.58 -5.98
C ILE A 25 -9.74 -1.97 -5.34
N ILE A 26 -10.89 -2.62 -5.52
CA ILE A 26 -12.12 -2.21 -4.84
C ILE A 26 -12.19 -2.87 -3.46
N ILE A 27 -12.16 -2.07 -2.40
CA ILE A 27 -12.34 -2.50 -1.01
C ILE A 27 -13.61 -1.87 -0.47
N LEU A 28 -14.58 -2.70 -0.04
CA LEU A 28 -15.87 -2.22 0.50
C LEU A 28 -16.60 -1.25 -0.44
N GLY A 29 -16.47 -1.45 -1.76
CA GLY A 29 -17.07 -0.59 -2.79
C GLY A 29 -16.29 0.70 -3.08
N ILE A 30 -15.14 0.90 -2.44
CA ILE A 30 -14.29 2.08 -2.60
C ILE A 30 -13.09 1.70 -3.48
N PRO A 31 -12.80 2.44 -4.57
CA PRO A 31 -11.57 2.25 -5.32
C PRO A 31 -10.37 2.74 -4.51
N VAL A 32 -9.41 1.85 -4.25
CA VAL A 32 -8.21 2.11 -3.48
C VAL A 32 -6.99 1.84 -4.35
N ASN A 33 -6.08 2.81 -4.39
CA ASN A 33 -4.79 2.66 -5.04
C ASN A 33 -3.84 1.87 -4.14
N PHE A 34 -3.27 0.81 -4.68
CA PHE A 34 -2.25 0.01 -4.02
C PHE A 34 -0.95 0.07 -4.81
N HIS A 35 0.14 0.26 -4.10
CA HIS A 35 1.46 -0.02 -4.65
C HIS A 35 1.82 -1.49 -4.46
N VAL A 36 2.17 -2.15 -5.55
CA VAL A 36 2.60 -3.55 -5.57
C VAL A 36 4.09 -3.61 -5.31
N ILE A 37 4.55 -4.59 -4.54
CA ILE A 37 5.97 -4.83 -4.22
C ILE A 37 6.39 -6.23 -4.67
N SER A 38 7.70 -6.49 -4.76
CA SER A 38 8.22 -7.84 -5.03
C SER A 38 7.87 -8.80 -3.89
N ASP A 39 7.72 -10.08 -4.22
CA ASP A 39 7.53 -11.17 -3.24
C ASP A 39 8.76 -11.35 -2.33
N ASP A 40 9.91 -10.78 -2.69
CA ASP A 40 11.13 -10.76 -1.88
C ASP A 40 11.03 -9.82 -0.66
N PHE A 41 9.86 -9.22 -0.41
CA PHE A 41 9.65 -8.30 0.70
C PHE A 41 9.58 -9.02 2.05
N PRO A 42 10.23 -8.51 3.11
CA PRO A 42 10.37 -9.23 4.38
C PRO A 42 9.10 -9.30 5.23
N ILE A 43 7.94 -8.88 4.71
CA ILE A 43 6.66 -8.92 5.42
C ILE A 43 5.70 -9.83 4.65
N GLN A 44 4.95 -10.64 5.42
CA GLN A 44 3.90 -11.49 4.90
C GLN A 44 2.92 -10.70 4.02
N SER A 45 2.42 -11.35 2.97
CA SER A 45 1.57 -10.81 1.90
C SER A 45 0.14 -10.44 2.35
N CYS A 46 0.00 -9.72 3.46
CA CYS A 46 -1.29 -9.35 4.04
C CYS A 46 -1.80 -8.00 3.52
N GLY A 47 -1.01 -7.27 2.73
CA GLY A 47 -1.29 -5.89 2.33
C GLY A 47 -1.16 -4.92 3.51
N ILE A 48 -0.86 -3.65 3.22
CA ILE A 48 -0.80 -2.58 4.22
C ILE A 48 -1.78 -1.50 3.80
N LEU A 49 -2.72 -1.15 4.68
CA LEU A 49 -3.62 -0.02 4.49
C LEU A 49 -3.02 1.22 5.14
N GLY A 50 -2.84 2.26 4.34
CA GLY A 50 -2.30 3.53 4.79
C GLY A 50 -3.36 4.45 5.39
N ASN A 51 -2.87 5.55 5.98
CA ASN A 51 -3.71 6.61 6.52
C ASN A 51 -4.62 7.27 5.46
N ASP A 52 -4.19 7.31 4.21
CA ASP A 52 -4.98 7.76 3.07
C ASP A 52 -6.31 6.99 2.93
N PHE A 53 -6.29 5.67 3.06
CA PHE A 53 -7.49 4.84 3.05
C PHE A 53 -8.37 5.11 4.28
N PHE A 54 -7.76 5.21 5.48
CA PHE A 54 -8.51 5.45 6.71
C PHE A 54 -9.17 6.83 6.75
N GLN A 55 -8.53 7.87 6.20
CA GLN A 55 -9.14 9.19 6.06
C GLN A 55 -10.32 9.19 5.10
N GLN A 56 -10.22 8.48 3.96
CA GLN A 56 -11.32 8.35 3.00
C GLN A 56 -12.54 7.65 3.62
N THR A 57 -12.30 6.64 4.44
CA THR A 57 -13.37 5.88 5.13
C THR A 57 -13.83 6.52 6.43
N LYS A 58 -13.24 7.66 6.84
CA LYS A 58 -13.48 8.33 8.14
C LYS A 58 -13.30 7.38 9.33
N ALA A 59 -12.36 6.44 9.21
CA ALA A 59 -12.04 5.52 10.28
C ALA A 59 -11.43 6.27 11.48
N LYS A 60 -11.75 5.80 12.69
CA LYS A 60 -11.25 6.34 13.95
C LYS A 60 -10.76 5.19 14.81
N ILE A 61 -9.64 5.39 15.50
CA ILE A 61 -9.24 4.54 16.63
C ILE A 61 -10.02 5.04 17.84
N ASP A 62 -10.93 4.21 18.35
CA ASP A 62 -11.66 4.48 19.58
C ASP A 62 -10.99 3.68 20.71
N TYR A 63 -10.47 4.38 21.71
CA TYR A 63 -9.65 3.81 22.79
C TYR A 63 -10.18 4.23 24.16
#